data_AF-A0A831NMW8-F1
#
_entry.id   AF-A0A831NMW8-F1
#
_cell.length_a   1.000
_cell.length_b   1.000
_cell.length_c   1.000
_cell.angle_alpha   90.00
_cell.angle_beta   90.00
_cell.angle_gamma   90.00
#
_symmetry.space_group_name_H-M   'P 1'
#
loop_
_entity.id
_entity.type
_entity.pdbx_description
1 polymer ?
#
loop_
_entity_poly.entity_id
_entity_poly.type
_entity_poly.pdbx_seq_one_letter_code
_entity_poly.pdbx_strand_id
1 'polypeptide(L)' 'MSKGGNRGIDELFSRCALTGKFRVIGVDTFDGTDWQEGDFETLALAKEHADKKGGEMTKMHVYDDQGHLVHEAGTF' A
#
# COMPACT_ATOMS: atom_id res chain seq x y z
N MET A 1 -25.47 6.06 6.73
CA MET A 1 -25.08 5.12 5.67
C MET A 1 -24.36 5.92 4.60
N SER A 2 -23.03 5.81 4.49
CA SER A 2 -22.28 6.48 3.42
C SER A 2 -21.62 5.41 2.58
N LYS A 3 -22.31 5.02 1.50
CA LYS A 3 -21.77 4.17 0.45
C LYS A 3 -20.86 5.04 -0.42
N GLY A 4 -19.60 5.19 -0.02
CA GLY A 4 -18.52 5.64 -0.90
C GLY A 4 -17.92 4.43 -1.62
N GLY A 5 -18.73 3.74 -2.43
CA GLY A 5 -18.23 2.69 -3.31
C GLY A 5 -17.76 3.32 -4.61
N ASN A 6 -16.45 3.49 -4.77
CA ASN A 6 -15.86 3.85 -6.06
C ASN A 6 -15.95 2.63 -6.99
N ARG A 7 -17.03 2.64 -7.77
CA ARG A 7 -17.30 1.71 -8.87
C ARG A 7 -16.27 1.97 -9.97
N GLY A 8 -15.25 1.12 -10.11
CA GLY A 8 -14.38 1.15 -11.29
C GLY A 8 -12.96 0.59 -11.21
N ILE A 9 -12.43 0.18 -10.05
CA ILE A 9 -11.07 -0.40 -9.91
C ILE A 9 -11.05 -1.85 -9.41
N ASP A 10 -12.14 -2.60 -9.66
CA ASP A 10 -12.58 -3.70 -8.80
C ASP A 10 -12.21 -5.13 -9.25
N GLU A 11 -11.16 -5.37 -10.05
CA GLU A 11 -10.70 -6.76 -10.29
C GLU A 11 -9.18 -7.01 -10.16
N LEU A 12 -8.32 -5.99 -10.08
CA LEU A 12 -6.85 -6.20 -10.01
C LEU A 12 -6.14 -5.51 -8.86
N PHE A 13 -6.75 -4.50 -8.21
CA PHE A 13 -6.13 -3.84 -7.08
C PHE A 13 -6.41 -4.60 -5.78
N SER A 14 -5.57 -5.59 -5.49
CA SER A 14 -5.57 -6.27 -4.20
C SER A 14 -4.57 -5.62 -3.26
N ARG A 15 -4.97 -5.41 -2.00
CA ARG A 15 -4.00 -5.08 -0.93
C ARG A 15 -3.20 -6.31 -0.50
N CYS A 16 -3.65 -7.52 -0.84
CA CYS A 16 -2.87 -8.72 -0.64
C CYS A 16 -1.67 -8.73 -1.59
N ALA A 17 -0.50 -9.01 -1.06
CA ALA A 17 0.64 -9.37 -1.88
C ALA A 17 0.44 -10.72 -2.57
N LEU A 18 1.26 -11.03 -3.57
CA LEU A 18 1.41 -12.40 -4.05
C LEU A 18 1.88 -13.31 -2.91
N THR A 19 1.51 -14.60 -2.94
CA THR A 19 1.87 -15.57 -1.89
C THR A 19 3.37 -15.51 -1.55
N GLY A 20 3.66 -15.36 -0.25
CA GLY A 20 5.03 -15.24 0.29
C GLY A 20 5.72 -13.89 0.06
N LYS A 21 5.05 -12.90 -0.56
CA LYS A 21 5.60 -11.57 -0.82
C LYS A 21 4.95 -10.51 0.07
N PHE A 22 5.46 -9.29 -0.06
CA PHE A 22 4.97 -8.09 0.61
C PHE A 22 4.67 -7.02 -0.42
N ARG A 23 3.49 -6.43 -0.36
CA ARG A 23 3.02 -5.40 -1.30
C ARG A 23 3.16 -4.03 -0.68
N VAL A 24 3.81 -3.11 -1.37
CA VAL A 24 3.86 -1.70 -0.98
C VAL A 24 2.82 -0.93 -1.78
N ILE A 25 1.92 -0.25 -1.07
CA ILE A 25 0.88 0.63 -1.61
C ILE A 25 1.21 2.07 -1.21
N GLY A 26 1.39 2.94 -2.18
CA GLY A 26 1.42 4.37 -1.96
C GLY A 26 0.02 4.93 -1.77
N VAL A 27 -0.12 5.91 -0.89
CA VAL A 27 -1.35 6.67 -0.65
C VAL A 27 -1.00 8.14 -0.65
N ASP A 28 -1.56 8.88 -1.61
CA ASP A 28 -1.51 10.34 -1.61
C ASP A 28 -2.57 10.82 -0.61
N THR A 29 -2.12 11.54 0.43
CA THR A 29 -3.00 12.00 1.50
C THR A 29 -3.81 13.25 1.13
N PHE A 30 -3.48 13.91 0.01
CA PHE A 30 -4.20 15.09 -0.47
C PHE A 30 -5.52 14.71 -1.14
N ASP A 31 -5.50 13.70 -2.02
CA ASP A 31 -6.68 13.27 -2.78
C ASP A 31 -7.19 11.88 -2.38
N GLY A 32 -6.44 11.14 -1.57
CA GLY A 32 -6.78 9.79 -1.12
C GLY A 32 -6.53 8.70 -2.16
N THR A 33 -5.86 9.02 -3.28
CA THR A 33 -5.53 8.06 -4.33
C THR A 33 -4.49 7.07 -3.82
N ASP A 34 -4.75 5.78 -4.03
CA ASP A 34 -3.79 4.71 -3.77
C ASP A 34 -3.25 4.10 -5.07
N TRP A 35 -1.99 3.62 -5.02
CA TRP A 35 -1.35 2.92 -6.12
C TRP A 35 -0.41 1.83 -5.62
N GLN A 36 -0.23 0.78 -6.42
CA GLN A 36 0.75 -0.25 -6.10
C GLN A 36 2.14 0.24 -6.50
N GLU A 37 3.02 0.40 -5.51
CA GLU A 37 4.42 0.77 -5.75
C GLU A 37 5.24 -0.47 -6.16
N GLY A 38 4.96 -1.64 -5.56
CA GLY A 38 5.61 -2.90 -5.94
C GLY A 38 5.33 -4.07 -5.00
N ASP A 39 5.76 -5.26 -5.41
CA ASP A 39 5.78 -6.49 -4.59
C ASP A 39 7.24 -6.90 -4.31
N PHE A 40 7.53 -7.28 -3.06
CA PHE A 40 8.88 -7.55 -2.56
C PHE A 40 8.96 -8.93 -1.90
N GLU A 41 10.09 -9.61 -2.08
CA GLU A 41 10.31 -10.97 -1.56
C GLU A 41 10.45 -11.03 -0.03
N THR A 42 10.80 -9.91 0.61
CA THR A 42 10.97 -9.88 2.07
C THR A 42 10.38 -8.60 2.66
N LEU A 43 9.93 -8.71 3.91
CA LEU A 43 9.43 -7.57 4.67
C LEU A 43 10.49 -6.47 4.80
N ALA A 44 11.76 -6.84 4.96
CA ALA A 44 12.86 -5.88 5.08
C ALA A 44 13.00 -5.00 3.84
N LEU A 45 12.97 -5.60 2.64
CA LEU A 45 13.03 -4.86 1.37
C LEU A 45 11.80 -3.98 1.17
N ALA A 46 10.62 -4.47 1.52
CA ALA A 46 9.38 -3.70 1.43
C ALA A 46 9.40 -2.49 2.37
N LYS A 47 9.89 -2.67 3.60
CA LYS A 47 10.06 -1.60 4.60
C LYS A 47 11.05 -0.56 4.13
N GLU A 48 12.24 -0.98 3.70
CA GLU A 48 13.25 -0.06 3.17
C GLU A 48 12.70 0.77 2.01
N HIS A 49 11.92 0.14 1.12
CA HIS A 49 11.28 0.86 0.02
C HIS A 49 10.22 1.84 0.49
N ALA A 50 9.33 1.41 1.40
CA ALA A 50 8.29 2.25 1.98
C ALA A 50 8.89 3.46 2.74
N ASP A 51 9.94 3.25 3.53
CA ASP A 51 10.63 4.30 4.28
C ASP A 51 11.36 5.29 3.36
N LYS A 52 11.86 4.82 2.21
CA LYS A 52 12.53 5.66 1.21
C LYS A 52 11.56 6.49 0.38
N LYS A 53 10.37 5.96 0.09
CA LYS A 53 9.35 6.61 -0.76
C LYS A 53 8.31 7.39 0.02
N GLY A 54 8.03 6.98 1.25
CA GLY A 54 7.16 7.70 2.17
C GLY A 54 7.77 9.05 2.51
N GLY A 55 6.92 10.05 2.69
CA GLY A 55 7.35 11.41 2.96
C GLY A 55 6.20 12.28 3.45
N GLU A 56 6.37 13.59 3.33
CA GLU A 56 5.30 14.54 3.62
C GLU A 56 4.21 14.41 2.55
N MET A 57 2.95 14.28 3.00
CA MET A 57 1.76 14.06 2.17
C MET A 57 1.70 12.74 1.38
N THR A 58 2.72 11.88 1.47
CA THR A 58 2.75 10.57 0.81
C THR A 58 2.97 9.47 1.84
N LYS A 59 1.93 8.67 2.08
CA LYS A 59 2.02 7.48 2.94
C LYS A 59 2.35 6.25 2.10
N MET A 60 3.07 5.32 2.71
CA MET A 60 3.38 4.01 2.14
C MET A 60 2.89 2.95 3.12
N HIS A 61 2.09 2.02 2.64
CA HIS A 61 1.57 0.91 3.41
C HIS A 61 2.15 -0.39 2.89
N VAL A 62 2.64 -1.25 3.78
CA VAL A 62 3.14 -2.58 3.44
C VAL A 62 2.16 -3.63 3.90
N TYR A 63 1.69 -4.46 2.98
CA TYR A 63 0.78 -5.55 3.25
C TYR A 63 1.45 -6.91 3.01
N ASP A 64 1.06 -7.91 3.81
CA ASP A 64 1.43 -9.31 3.57
C ASP A 64 0.52 -9.97 2.51
N ASP A 65 0.74 -11.27 2.26
CA ASP A 65 -0.05 -12.06 1.31
C ASP A 65 -1.47 -12.40 1.79
N GLN A 66 -1.77 -12.14 3.06
CA GLN A 66 -3.13 -12.21 3.62
C GLN A 66 -3.84 -10.84 3.55
N GLY A 67 -3.14 -9.78 3.14
CA GLY A 67 -3.65 -8.42 3.12
C GLY A 67 -3.62 -7.73 4.49
N HIS A 68 -2.86 -8.25 5.47
CA HIS A 68 -2.63 -7.53 6.72
C HIS A 68 -1.60 -6.44 6.52
N LEU A 69 -1.90 -5.24 7.04
CA LEU A 69 -0.93 -4.16 7.13
C LEU A 69 0.16 -4.54 8.15
N VAL A 70 1.40 -4.64 7.71
CA VAL A 70 2.56 -5.04 8.53
C VAL A 70 3.57 -3.92 8.74
N HIS A 71 3.47 -2.82 7.99
CA HIS A 71 4.28 -1.61 8.16
C HIS A 71 3.61 -0.40 7.51
N GLU A 72 3.90 0.79 8.02
CA GLU A 72 3.53 2.06 7.40
C GLU A 72 4.71 3.04 7.48
N ALA A 73 4.82 3.91 6.48
CA ALA A 73 5.83 4.96 6.41
C ALA A 73 5.27 6.25 5.79
N GLY A 74 5.95 7.36 6.01
CA GLY A 74 5.47 8.69 5.64
C GLY A 74 4.55 9.33 6.68
N THR A 75 4.29 10.61 6.52
CA THR A 75 3.49 11.40 7.46
C THR A 75 2.45 12.24 6.74
N PHE A 76 1.41 12.60 7.49
CA PHE A 76 0.44 13.62 7.10
C PHE A 76 0.83 14.96 7.73
#